data_AF-A0AAU5NLG6-F1
#
_entry.id   AF-A0AAU5NLG6-F1
#
_cell.length_a   1.000
_cell.length_b   1.000
_cell.length_c   1.000
_cell.angle_alpha   90.00
_cell.angle_beta   90.00
_cell.angle_gamma   90.00
#
_symmetry.space_group_name_H-M   'P 1'
#
loop_
_entity.id
_entity.type
_entity.pdbx_description
1 polymer ?
#
loop_
_entity_poly.entity_id
_entity_poly.type
_entity_poly.pdbx_seq_one_letter_code
_entity_poly.pdbx_strand_id
1 'polypeptide(L)'
;MAWEEWEQAKAAAAGRHATRMQLNQYPADQGGDGTQGDLVAGHKDLEAVGKAAHDLFVDFTTYSGHARVASAAAAGGLKGEGFALGAALDHVTERWSEQTRTLLDACAHISNHLRFTKNQHAADDSYIAGAVSSIATLDKGFDDRKGH
;
A
#
# COMPACT_ATOMS: atom_id res chain seq x y z
N MET A 1 41.55 15.60 31.15
CA MET A 1 40.88 14.34 31.57
C MET A 1 39.78 13.93 30.58
N ALA A 2 38.64 14.62 30.46
CA ALA A 2 37.58 14.20 29.50
C ALA A 2 37.99 14.18 28.00
N TRP A 3 38.97 15.01 27.62
CA TRP A 3 39.47 15.09 26.23
C TRP A 3 40.34 13.89 25.82
N GLU A 4 41.15 13.36 26.75
CA GLU A 4 41.97 12.16 26.49
C GLU A 4 41.10 10.91 26.42
N GLU A 5 40.04 10.84 27.23
CA GLU A 5 39.05 9.78 27.17
C GLU A 5 38.26 9.81 25.86
N TRP A 6 37.99 11.00 25.31
CA TRP A 6 37.34 11.15 24.01
C TRP A 6 38.25 10.74 22.84
N GLU A 7 39.54 11.09 22.88
CA GLU A 7 40.50 10.63 21.87
C GLU A 7 40.73 9.12 21.94
N GLN A 8 40.81 8.53 23.13
CA GLN A 8 40.87 7.08 23.29
C GLN A 8 39.60 6.39 22.77
N ALA A 9 38.41 6.97 23.02
CA ALA A 9 37.16 6.44 22.51
C ALA A 9 37.10 6.46 20.97
N LYS A 10 37.61 7.52 20.32
CA LYS A 10 37.74 7.60 18.86
C LYS A 10 38.74 6.60 18.30
N ALA A 11 39.92 6.48 18.90
CA ALA A 11 40.93 5.51 18.47
C ALA A 11 40.41 4.07 18.61
N ALA A 12 39.68 3.79 19.70
CA ALA A 12 39.03 2.49 19.91
C ALA A 12 37.86 2.24 18.95
N ALA A 13 37.17 3.27 18.47
CA ALA A 13 36.15 3.16 17.42
C ALA A 13 36.78 2.96 16.04
N ALA A 14 37.85 3.71 15.72
CA ALA A 14 38.66 3.57 14.52
C ALA A 14 39.23 2.14 14.38
N GLY A 15 39.75 1.57 15.47
CA GLY A 15 40.21 0.17 15.52
C GLY A 15 39.09 -0.87 15.40
N ARG A 16 37.84 -0.50 15.75
CA ARG A 16 36.65 -1.36 15.63
C ARG A 16 36.06 -1.41 14.22
N HIS A 17 36.51 -0.59 13.27
CA HIS A 17 36.13 -0.72 11.86
C HIS A 17 36.56 -2.06 11.23
N ALA A 18 37.47 -2.80 11.89
CA ALA A 18 37.81 -4.17 11.49
C ALA A 18 36.70 -5.19 11.79
N THR A 19 35.83 -4.90 12.77
CA THR A 19 34.58 -5.64 12.95
C THR A 19 33.55 -5.03 12.02
N ARG A 20 33.68 -5.35 10.72
CA ARG A 20 32.64 -5.05 9.72
C ARG A 20 31.30 -5.43 10.31
N MET A 21 30.38 -4.48 10.30
CA MET A 21 28.96 -4.75 10.44
C MET A 21 28.60 -5.84 9.43
N GLN A 22 28.47 -7.09 9.88
CA GLN A 22 28.00 -8.19 9.04
C GLN A 22 26.49 -8.08 8.97
N LEU A 23 26.02 -7.23 8.05
CA LEU A 23 24.72 -7.46 7.44
C LEU A 23 24.75 -8.87 6.85
N ASN A 24 23.73 -9.68 7.13
CA ASN A 24 23.56 -10.96 6.45
C ASN A 24 23.32 -10.65 4.97
N GLN A 25 24.39 -10.67 4.18
CA GLN A 25 24.31 -10.42 2.74
C GLN A 25 24.71 -11.69 1.98
N TYR A 26 23.83 -12.06 1.06
CA TYR A 26 24.01 -13.15 0.10
C TYR A 26 25.25 -12.84 -0.76
N PRO A 27 26.02 -13.85 -1.21
CA PRO A 27 27.27 -13.61 -1.93
C PRO A 27 27.04 -12.69 -3.13
N ALA A 28 27.72 -11.54 -3.12
CA ALA A 28 27.71 -10.61 -4.24
C ALA A 28 28.50 -11.24 -5.38
N ASP A 29 27.79 -11.83 -6.34
CA ASP A 29 28.37 -12.10 -7.65
C ASP A 29 28.71 -10.76 -8.33
N GLN A 30 29.85 -10.76 -8.99
CA GLN A 30 30.45 -9.59 -9.64
C GLN A 30 29.53 -9.08 -10.74
N GLY A 31 29.18 -7.79 -10.68
CA GLY A 31 28.40 -7.10 -11.72
C GLY A 31 27.02 -6.72 -11.20
N GLY A 32 26.92 -5.50 -10.68
CA GLY A 32 25.67 -4.96 -10.14
C GLY A 32 24.60 -4.80 -11.20
N ASP A 33 23.75 -5.81 -11.33
CA ASP A 33 22.33 -5.61 -11.51
C ASP A 33 21.69 -6.03 -10.19
N GLY A 34 21.56 -5.08 -9.28
CA GLY A 34 20.87 -5.31 -8.02
C GLY A 34 19.43 -5.63 -8.35
N THR A 35 19.09 -6.91 -8.42
CA THR A 35 17.69 -7.35 -8.48
C THR A 35 17.03 -6.88 -7.19
N GLN A 36 16.46 -5.69 -7.27
CA GLN A 36 15.46 -5.14 -6.38
C GLN A 36 14.51 -6.30 -6.06
N GLY A 37 14.44 -6.70 -4.79
CA GLY A 37 13.66 -7.86 -4.38
C GLY A 37 12.24 -7.77 -4.93
N ASP A 38 11.67 -8.92 -5.31
CA ASP A 38 10.37 -9.12 -5.99
C ASP A 38 9.13 -8.53 -5.26
N LEU A 39 9.34 -7.80 -4.16
CA LEU A 39 8.35 -6.99 -3.46
C LEU A 39 8.25 -5.58 -4.05
N VAL A 40 8.56 -5.41 -5.34
CA VAL A 40 8.22 -4.20 -6.09
C VAL A 40 6.78 -4.31 -6.54
N ALA A 41 5.83 -4.12 -5.62
CA ALA A 41 4.51 -3.67 -6.04
C ALA A 41 4.71 -2.24 -6.57
N GLY A 42 4.88 -2.10 -7.88
CA GLY A 42 5.08 -0.80 -8.49
C GLY A 42 3.87 0.09 -8.21
N HIS A 43 4.10 1.39 -8.07
CA HIS A 43 3.02 2.39 -7.92
C HIS A 43 1.89 2.19 -8.94
N LYS A 44 2.23 1.73 -10.15
CA LYS A 44 1.30 1.42 -11.24
C LYS A 44 0.44 0.19 -10.96
N ASP A 45 0.98 -0.86 -10.35
CA ASP A 45 0.23 -2.09 -10.06
C ASP A 45 -0.77 -1.85 -8.92
N LEU A 46 -0.34 -1.12 -7.88
CA LEU A 46 -1.23 -0.70 -6.80
C LEU A 46 -2.33 0.25 -7.31
N GLU A 47 -1.99 1.15 -8.23
CA GLU A 47 -2.97 2.00 -8.90
C GLU A 47 -3.96 1.19 -9.76
N ALA A 48 -3.48 0.18 -10.49
CA ALA A 48 -4.33 -0.69 -11.29
C ALA A 48 -5.32 -1.46 -10.41
N VAL A 49 -4.89 -2.01 -9.27
CA VAL A 49 -5.78 -2.67 -8.31
C VAL A 49 -6.78 -1.68 -7.71
N GLY A 50 -6.34 -0.49 -7.29
CA GLY A 50 -7.21 0.54 -6.75
C GLY A 50 -8.27 1.03 -7.74
N LYS A 51 -7.90 1.11 -9.03
CA LYS A 51 -8.82 1.42 -10.13
C LYS A 51 -9.80 0.28 -10.38
N ALA A 52 -9.33 -0.96 -10.47
CA ALA A 52 -10.19 -2.12 -10.67
C ALA A 52 -11.23 -2.27 -9.56
N ALA A 53 -10.84 -2.04 -8.30
CA ALA A 53 -11.77 -2.03 -7.17
C ALA A 53 -12.83 -0.91 -7.28
N HIS A 54 -12.44 0.27 -7.75
CA HIS A 54 -13.38 1.37 -7.99
C HIS A 54 -14.35 1.08 -9.15
N ASP A 55 -13.84 0.61 -10.28
CA ASP A 55 -14.66 0.25 -11.43
C ASP A 55 -15.67 -0.84 -11.04
N LEU A 56 -15.22 -1.88 -10.33
CA LEU A 56 -16.09 -2.91 -9.80
C LEU A 56 -17.15 -2.34 -8.84
N PHE A 57 -16.78 -1.42 -7.94
CA PHE A 57 -17.75 -0.76 -7.06
C PHE A 57 -18.86 -0.04 -7.85
N VAL A 58 -18.49 0.72 -8.88
CA VAL A 58 -19.43 1.50 -9.70
C VAL A 58 -20.37 0.56 -10.47
N ASP A 59 -19.80 -0.39 -11.22
CA ASP A 59 -20.58 -1.29 -12.07
C ASP A 59 -21.46 -2.21 -11.22
N PHE A 60 -20.89 -2.79 -10.16
CA PHE A 60 -21.60 -3.72 -9.31
C PHE A 60 -22.73 -3.04 -8.54
N THR A 61 -22.60 -1.77 -8.13
CA THR A 61 -23.71 -1.00 -7.52
C THR A 61 -24.93 -0.98 -8.44
N THR A 62 -24.71 -0.73 -9.74
CA THR A 62 -25.78 -0.71 -10.74
C THR A 62 -26.37 -2.10 -10.97
N TYR A 63 -25.54 -3.07 -11.34
CA TYR A 63 -26.03 -4.40 -11.76
C TYR A 63 -26.62 -5.20 -10.61
N SER A 64 -26.06 -5.09 -9.40
CA SER A 64 -26.66 -5.72 -8.21
C SER A 64 -28.00 -5.10 -7.85
N GLY A 65 -28.16 -3.79 -8.07
CA GLY A 65 -29.43 -3.08 -7.93
C GLY A 65 -30.49 -3.59 -8.89
N HIS A 66 -30.15 -3.77 -10.18
CA HIS A 66 -31.06 -4.37 -11.16
C HIS A 66 -31.52 -5.77 -10.76
N ALA A 67 -30.57 -6.64 -10.37
CA ALA A 67 -30.88 -8.00 -9.92
C ALA A 67 -31.82 -8.00 -8.70
N ARG A 68 -31.57 -7.11 -7.73
CA ARG A 68 -32.42 -6.96 -6.54
C ARG A 68 -33.84 -6.53 -6.89
N VAL A 69 -33.99 -5.50 -7.73
CA VAL A 69 -35.31 -4.98 -8.14
C VAL A 69 -36.10 -6.02 -8.91
N ALA A 70 -35.48 -6.71 -9.86
CA ALA A 70 -36.13 -7.76 -10.63
C ALA A 70 -36.56 -8.94 -9.74
N SER A 71 -35.69 -9.36 -8.81
CA SER A 71 -35.99 -10.47 -7.89
C SER A 71 -37.12 -10.12 -6.92
N ALA A 72 -37.14 -8.89 -6.37
CA ALA A 72 -38.21 -8.43 -5.50
C ALA A 72 -39.57 -8.36 -6.23
N ALA A 73 -39.57 -7.89 -7.48
CA ALA A 73 -40.78 -7.85 -8.30
C ALA A 73 -41.32 -9.26 -8.58
N ALA A 74 -40.44 -10.20 -8.94
CA ALA A 74 -40.80 -11.60 -9.15
C ALA A 74 -41.32 -12.27 -7.87
N ALA A 75 -40.67 -12.01 -6.73
CA ALA A 75 -41.10 -12.52 -5.43
C ALA A 75 -42.49 -12.03 -5.05
N GLY A 76 -42.76 -10.73 -5.20
CA GLY A 76 -44.06 -10.13 -4.97
C GLY A 76 -45.15 -10.70 -5.87
N GLY A 77 -44.85 -10.87 -7.17
CA GLY A 77 -45.77 -11.49 -8.13
C GLY A 77 -46.13 -12.93 -7.75
N LEU A 78 -45.12 -13.77 -7.51
CA LEU A 78 -45.33 -15.17 -7.11
C LEU A 78 -46.12 -15.30 -5.80
N LYS A 79 -45.84 -14.42 -4.84
CA LYS A 79 -46.55 -14.38 -3.55
C LYS A 79 -48.00 -13.94 -3.72
N GLY A 80 -48.27 -12.97 -4.59
CA GLY A 80 -49.62 -12.52 -4.94
C GLY A 80 -50.48 -13.62 -5.54
N GLU A 81 -49.87 -14.49 -6.35
CA GLU A 81 -50.51 -15.69 -6.92
C GLU A 81 -50.59 -16.88 -5.95
N GLY A 82 -50.14 -16.73 -4.70
CA GLY A 82 -50.22 -17.76 -3.66
C GLY A 82 -49.10 -18.81 -3.71
N PHE A 83 -48.05 -18.63 -4.52
CA PHE A 83 -46.92 -19.54 -4.56
C PHE A 83 -45.97 -19.31 -3.37
N ALA A 84 -45.70 -20.37 -2.60
CA ALA A 84 -44.73 -20.34 -1.50
C ALA A 84 -43.30 -19.95 -1.96
N LEU A 85 -42.97 -20.18 -3.23
CA LEU A 85 -41.71 -19.77 -3.85
C LEU A 85 -41.49 -18.25 -3.76
N GLY A 86 -42.55 -17.44 -3.75
CA GLY A 86 -42.42 -15.98 -3.60
C GLY A 86 -41.75 -15.57 -2.29
N ALA A 87 -42.15 -16.17 -1.16
CA ALA A 87 -41.53 -15.90 0.13
C ALA A 87 -40.07 -16.39 0.22
N ALA A 88 -39.76 -17.51 -0.43
CA ALA A 88 -38.38 -17.98 -0.53
C ALA A 88 -37.51 -17.02 -1.35
N LEU A 89 -38.03 -16.46 -2.44
CA LEU A 89 -37.33 -15.49 -3.27
C LEU A 89 -37.17 -14.12 -2.59
N ASP A 90 -38.15 -13.69 -1.77
CA ASP A 90 -38.02 -12.54 -0.88
C ASP A 90 -36.77 -12.70 0.02
N HIS A 91 -36.67 -13.85 0.69
CA HIS A 91 -35.53 -14.14 1.56
C HIS A 91 -34.19 -14.12 0.81
N VAL A 92 -34.12 -14.73 -0.38
CA VAL A 92 -32.92 -14.68 -1.23
C VAL A 92 -32.57 -13.24 -1.61
N THR A 93 -33.56 -12.39 -1.89
CA THR A 93 -33.36 -10.98 -2.24
C THR A 93 -32.79 -10.16 -1.07
N GLU A 94 -33.21 -10.46 0.16
CA GLU A 94 -32.62 -9.89 1.38
C GLU A 94 -31.15 -10.30 1.53
N ARG A 95 -30.87 -11.61 1.42
CA ARG A 95 -29.50 -12.13 1.48
C ARG A 95 -28.60 -11.52 0.42
N TRP A 96 -29.09 -11.40 -0.81
CA TRP A 96 -28.38 -10.73 -1.90
C TRP A 96 -28.01 -9.29 -1.54
N SER A 97 -28.94 -8.54 -0.96
CA SER A 97 -28.74 -7.13 -0.59
C SER A 97 -27.66 -6.98 0.49
N GLU A 98 -27.61 -7.88 1.46
CA GLU A 98 -26.57 -7.89 2.49
C GLU A 98 -25.19 -8.22 1.91
N GLN A 99 -25.08 -9.31 1.13
CA GLN A 99 -23.80 -9.71 0.53
C GLN A 99 -23.26 -8.66 -0.44
N THR A 100 -24.15 -8.05 -1.23
CA THR A 100 -23.81 -6.96 -2.14
C THR A 100 -23.21 -5.79 -1.37
N ARG A 101 -23.82 -5.39 -0.25
CA ARG A 101 -23.31 -4.29 0.58
C ARG A 101 -21.91 -4.61 1.12
N THR A 102 -21.70 -5.82 1.64
CA THR A 102 -20.38 -6.24 2.15
C THR A 102 -19.31 -6.17 1.06
N LEU A 103 -19.61 -6.62 -0.17
CA LEU A 103 -18.66 -6.56 -1.27
C LEU A 103 -18.38 -5.11 -1.72
N LEU A 104 -19.40 -4.27 -1.79
CA LEU A 104 -19.25 -2.85 -2.12
C LEU A 104 -18.39 -2.12 -1.08
N ASP A 105 -18.62 -2.37 0.21
CA ASP A 105 -17.83 -1.80 1.30
C ASP A 105 -16.36 -2.23 1.20
N ALA A 106 -16.10 -3.50 0.88
CA ALA A 106 -14.74 -4.00 0.67
C ALA A 106 -14.06 -3.34 -0.54
N CYS A 107 -14.77 -3.18 -1.66
CA CYS A 107 -14.23 -2.51 -2.85
C CYS A 107 -13.91 -1.04 -2.57
N ALA A 108 -14.81 -0.33 -1.88
CA ALA A 108 -14.59 1.05 -1.45
C ALA A 108 -13.38 1.16 -0.51
N HIS A 109 -13.27 0.25 0.45
CA HIS A 109 -12.14 0.21 1.40
C HIS A 109 -10.81 -0.01 0.68
N ILE A 110 -10.71 -0.99 -0.22
CA ILE A 110 -9.51 -1.27 -1.02
C ILE A 110 -9.12 -0.05 -1.88
N SER A 111 -10.08 0.51 -2.64
CA SER A 111 -9.78 1.65 -3.52
C SER A 111 -9.32 2.88 -2.74
N ASN A 112 -9.96 3.18 -1.61
CA ASN A 112 -9.59 4.32 -0.77
C ASN A 112 -8.24 4.11 -0.09
N HIS A 113 -7.97 2.91 0.43
CA HIS A 113 -6.70 2.59 1.08
C HIS A 113 -5.53 2.69 0.10
N LEU A 114 -5.64 2.10 -1.10
CA LEU A 114 -4.58 2.17 -2.10
C LEU A 114 -4.33 3.60 -2.60
N ARG A 115 -5.39 4.41 -2.73
CA ARG A 115 -5.25 5.85 -3.04
C ARG A 115 -4.52 6.60 -1.93
N PHE A 116 -4.84 6.31 -0.67
CA PHE A 116 -4.14 6.90 0.47
C PHE A 116 -2.66 6.51 0.50
N THR A 117 -2.34 5.21 0.39
CA THR A 117 -0.97 4.69 0.36
C THR A 117 -0.15 5.35 -0.76
N LYS A 118 -0.72 5.46 -1.97
CA LYS A 118 -0.11 6.16 -3.11
C LYS A 118 0.23 7.61 -2.77
N ASN A 119 -0.69 8.35 -2.16
CA ASN A 119 -0.46 9.75 -1.80
C ASN A 119 0.59 9.91 -0.69
N GLN A 120 0.58 9.03 0.31
CA GLN A 120 1.54 9.07 1.41
C GLN A 120 2.96 8.78 0.92
N HIS A 121 3.16 7.74 0.09
CA HIS A 121 4.49 7.45 -0.45
C HIS A 121 5.04 8.59 -1.31
N ALA A 122 4.20 9.23 -2.14
CA ALA A 122 4.64 10.39 -2.91
C ALA A 122 5.10 11.58 -2.02
N ALA A 123 4.44 11.78 -0.87
CA ALA A 123 4.84 12.78 0.11
C ALA A 123 6.15 12.41 0.80
N ASP A 124 6.31 11.15 1.21
CA ASP A 124 7.52 10.64 1.86
C ASP A 124 8.73 10.70 0.92
N ASP A 125 8.57 10.33 -0.36
CA ASP A 125 9.62 10.43 -1.38
C ASP A 125 10.09 11.88 -1.56
N SER A 126 9.16 12.84 -1.58
CA SER A 126 9.46 14.27 -1.66
C SER A 126 10.23 14.76 -0.43
N TYR A 127 9.83 14.30 0.76
CA TYR A 127 10.51 14.63 2.01
C TYR A 127 11.92 14.04 2.07
N ILE A 128 12.09 12.76 1.72
CA ILE A 128 13.39 12.08 1.68
C ILE A 128 14.31 12.75 0.67
N ALA A 129 13.83 13.04 -0.55
CA ALA A 129 14.61 13.75 -1.56
C ALA A 129 15.10 15.12 -1.04
N GLY A 130 14.23 15.87 -0.36
CA GLY A 130 14.59 17.13 0.29
C GLY A 130 15.64 16.96 1.40
N ALA A 131 15.43 15.99 2.29
CA ALA A 131 16.35 15.70 3.39
C ALA A 131 17.74 15.27 2.88
N VAL A 132 17.79 14.34 1.93
CA VAL A 132 19.05 13.87 1.31
C VAL A 132 19.78 15.01 0.59
N SER A 133 19.06 15.85 -0.16
CA SER A 133 19.64 17.03 -0.82
C SER A 133 20.26 18.02 0.18
N SER A 134 19.60 18.23 1.33
CA SER A 134 20.12 19.10 2.38
C SER A 134 21.39 18.53 3.02
N ILE A 135 21.46 17.21 3.25
CA ILE A 135 22.65 16.54 3.78
C ILE A 135 23.80 16.66 2.78
N ALA A 136 23.55 16.40 1.49
CA ALA A 136 24.57 16.54 0.45
C ALA A 136 25.11 17.98 0.34
N THR A 137 24.24 18.98 0.57
CA THR A 137 24.65 20.40 0.60
C THR A 137 25.51 20.70 1.83
N LEU A 138 25.13 20.19 3.00
CA LEU A 138 25.91 20.34 4.23
C LEU A 138 27.30 19.69 4.10
N ASP A 139 27.36 18.48 3.55
CA ASP A 139 28.60 17.72 3.35
C ASP A 139 29.61 18.49 2.50
N LYS A 140 29.17 19.03 1.34
CA LYS A 140 29.99 19.93 0.51
C LYS A 140 30.54 21.11 1.30
N GLY A 141 29.70 21.77 2.12
CA GLY A 141 30.13 22.89 2.95
C GLY A 141 31.11 22.52 4.07
N PHE A 142 31.13 21.26 4.52
CA PHE A 142 32.16 20.76 5.44
C PHE A 142 33.48 20.46 4.73
N ASP A 143 33.44 19.95 3.51
CA ASP A 143 34.64 19.65 2.74
C ASP A 143 35.33 20.92 2.20
N ASP A 144 34.58 21.93 1.77
CA ASP A 144 35.13 23.23 1.35
C ASP A 144 35.91 23.93 2.48
N ARG A 145 35.56 23.66 3.76
CA ARG A 145 36.25 24.22 4.93
C ARG A 145 37.53 23.48 5.31
N LYS A 146 37.77 22.25 4.83
CA LYS A 146 39.00 21.50 5.12
C LYS A 146 40.17 21.89 4.20
N GLY A 147 39.91 22.67 3.15
CA GLY A 147 40.91 23.14 2.18
C GLY A 147 41.55 24.49 2.51
N HIS A 148 41.25 25.09 3.66
CA HIS A 148 41.78 26.38 4.12
C HIS A 148 42.56 26.25 5.43
#